data_AF-A0A1H9N0V7-F1
#
_entry.id   AF-A0A1H9N0V7-F1
#
_cell.length_a   1.000
_cell.length_b   1.000
_cell.length_c   1.000
_cell.angle_alpha   90.00
_cell.angle_beta   90.00
_cell.angle_gamma   90.00
#
_symmetry.space_group_name_H-M   'P 1'
#
loop_
_entity.id
_entity.type
_entity.pdbx_description
1 polymer ?
#
loop_
_entity_poly.entity_id
_entity_poly.type
_entity_poly.pdbx_seq_one_letter_code
_entity_poly.pdbx_strand_id
1 'polypeptide(L)'
;MSLEQAIQARDEARTMVTAGNDPSEVRKTERAARQAQRARAKAFRLVLTLDNALTIETPNQILRLTPEQTAAVRAFLLAADPESNGYAPD
;
A
#
# COMPACT_ATOMS: atom_id res chain seq x y z
N MET A 1 -15.15 -4.82 20.99
CA MET A 1 -16.51 -4.82 20.41
C MET A 1 -17.46 -4.74 21.58
N SER A 2 -18.23 -3.65 21.70
CA SER A 2 -19.21 -3.46 22.78
C SER A 2 -20.57 -4.06 22.42
N LEU A 3 -21.44 -4.26 23.41
CA LEU A 3 -22.79 -4.80 23.22
C LEU A 3 -23.63 -3.92 22.29
N GLU A 4 -23.54 -2.60 22.45
CA GLU A 4 -24.22 -1.62 21.60
C GLU A 4 -23.79 -1.74 20.13
N GLN A 5 -22.49 -1.93 19.88
CA GLN A 5 -21.97 -2.17 18.53
C GLN A 5 -22.49 -3.47 17.92
N ALA A 6 -22.71 -4.50 18.74
CA ALA A 6 -23.27 -5.77 18.26
C ALA A 6 -24.76 -5.67 17.92
N ILE A 7 -25.54 -4.90 18.71
CA ILE A 7 -26.96 -4.64 18.44
C ILE A 7 -27.11 -3.83 17.15
N GLN A 8 -26.32 -2.77 16.99
CA GLN A 8 -26.33 -1.94 15.79
C GLN A 8 -26.02 -2.76 14.52
N ALA A 9 -24.97 -3.59 14.55
CA ALA A 9 -24.60 -4.43 13.42
C ALA A 9 -25.66 -5.49 13.06
N ARG A 10 -26.46 -5.92 14.03
CA ARG A 10 -27.60 -6.83 13.80
C ARG A 10 -28.74 -6.11 13.09
N ASP A 11 -29.08 -4.92 13.54
CA ASP A 11 -30.22 -4.17 13.02
C ASP A 11 -29.95 -3.69 11.58
N GLU A 12 -28.72 -3.30 11.29
CA GLU A 12 -28.24 -3.02 9.92
C GLU A 12 -28.35 -4.25 9.01
N ALA A 13 -27.92 -5.42 9.48
CA ALA A 13 -28.04 -6.67 8.72
C ALA A 13 -29.50 -7.05 8.44
N ARG A 14 -30.39 -6.86 9.42
CA ARG A 14 -31.83 -7.10 9.23
C ARG A 14 -32.44 -6.13 8.22
N THR A 15 -32.03 -4.87 8.25
CA THR A 15 -32.50 -3.85 7.31
C THR A 15 -32.08 -4.18 5.88
N MET A 16 -30.84 -4.64 5.70
CA MET A 16 -30.34 -5.10 4.40
C MET A 16 -31.13 -6.31 3.85
N VAL A 17 -31.41 -7.30 4.70
CA VAL A 17 -32.22 -8.47 4.32
C VAL A 17 -33.64 -8.07 3.92
N THR A 18 -34.27 -7.17 4.68
CA THR A 18 -35.60 -6.64 4.35
C THR A 18 -35.61 -5.89 3.03
N ALA A 19 -34.51 -5.21 2.68
CA ALA A 19 -34.33 -4.55 1.39
C ALA A 19 -33.98 -5.51 0.23
N GLY A 20 -33.94 -6.83 0.48
CA GLY A 20 -33.59 -7.85 -0.52
C GLY A 20 -32.09 -7.96 -0.81
N ASN A 21 -31.24 -7.30 -0.03
CA ASN A 21 -29.79 -7.37 -0.17
C ASN A 21 -29.20 -8.40 0.81
N ASP A 22 -28.36 -9.32 0.30
CA ASP A 22 -27.65 -10.26 1.16
C ASP A 22 -26.49 -9.55 1.91
N PRO A 23 -26.56 -9.39 3.25
CA PRO A 23 -25.49 -8.76 4.03
C PRO A 23 -24.17 -9.54 3.99
N SER A 24 -24.19 -10.82 3.62
CA SER A 24 -23.00 -11.67 3.51
C SER A 24 -22.13 -11.27 2.33
N GLU A 25 -22.75 -10.95 1.19
CA GLU A 25 -22.03 -10.50 -0.01
C GLU A 25 -21.40 -9.11 0.23
N VAL A 26 -22.10 -8.20 0.92
CA VAL A 26 -21.54 -6.90 1.35
C VAL A 26 -20.32 -7.10 2.26
N ARG A 27 -20.42 -8.00 3.25
CA ARG A 27 -19.28 -8.31 4.14
C ARG A 27 -18.12 -8.96 3.39
N LYS A 28 -18.40 -9.74 2.33
CA LYS A 28 -17.39 -10.42 1.52
C LYS A 28 -16.63 -9.43 0.63
N THR A 29 -17.32 -8.49 0.00
CA THR A 29 -16.69 -7.42 -0.80
C THR A 29 -15.85 -6.50 0.08
N GLU A 30 -16.33 -6.12 1.27
CA GLU A 30 -15.54 -5.34 2.24
C GLU A 30 -14.28 -6.09 2.70
N ARG A 31 -14.39 -7.39 2.98
CA ARG A 31 -13.23 -8.22 3.34
C ARG A 31 -12.22 -8.32 2.19
N ALA A 32 -12.68 -8.50 0.96
CA ALA A 32 -11.82 -8.55 -0.21
C ALA A 32 -11.11 -7.21 -0.45
N ALA A 33 -11.81 -6.08 -0.30
CA ALA A 33 -11.22 -4.75 -0.37
C ALA A 33 -10.16 -4.53 0.72
N ARG A 34 -10.45 -4.90 1.97
CA ARG A 34 -9.49 -4.85 3.08
C ARG A 34 -8.29 -5.77 2.86
N GLN A 35 -8.48 -6.96 2.29
CA GLN A 35 -7.38 -7.86 1.95
C GLN A 35 -6.50 -7.31 0.82
N ALA A 36 -7.09 -6.78 -0.25
CA ALA A 36 -6.35 -6.14 -1.33
C ALA A 36 -5.55 -4.93 -0.83
N GLN A 37 -6.15 -4.13 0.06
CA GLN A 37 -5.47 -2.99 0.68
C GLN A 37 -4.34 -3.42 1.62
N ARG A 38 -4.52 -4.50 2.40
CA ARG A 38 -3.46 -5.11 3.22
C ARG A 38 -2.34 -5.73 2.39
N ALA A 39 -2.66 -6.35 1.25
CA ALA A 39 -1.66 -6.90 0.34
C ALA A 39 -0.83 -5.77 -0.30
N ARG A 40 -1.48 -4.67 -0.71
CA ARG A 40 -0.79 -3.45 -1.15
C ARG A 40 0.07 -2.82 -0.07
N ALA A 41 -0.41 -2.82 1.18
CA ALA A 41 0.33 -2.34 2.33
C ALA A 41 1.51 -3.25 2.73
N LYS A 42 1.68 -4.44 2.14
CA LYS A 42 2.79 -5.36 2.42
C LYS A 42 3.81 -5.46 1.28
N ALA A 43 3.66 -4.68 0.22
CA ALA A 43 4.61 -4.68 -0.88
C ALA A 43 5.74 -3.68 -0.61
N PHE A 44 6.98 -4.10 -0.82
CA PHE A 44 8.10 -3.16 -0.96
C PHE A 44 7.93 -2.40 -2.26
N ARG A 45 7.96 -1.06 -2.21
CA ARG A 45 7.81 -0.20 -3.40
C ARG A 45 8.80 0.94 -3.38
N LEU A 46 9.31 1.27 -4.56
CA LEU A 46 10.15 2.41 -4.82
C LEU A 46 9.40 3.33 -5.79
N VAL A 47 9.16 4.57 -5.38
CA VAL A 47 8.46 5.58 -6.19
C VAL A 47 9.35 6.80 -6.30
N LEU A 48 9.73 7.16 -7.52
CA LEU A 48 10.49 8.37 -7.81
C LEU A 48 9.56 9.45 -8.37
N THR A 49 9.61 10.65 -7.83
CA THR A 49 8.85 11.80 -8.34
C THR A 49 9.62 12.53 -9.45
N LEU A 50 8.94 13.42 -10.17
CA LEU A 50 9.54 14.29 -11.20
C LEU A 50 10.65 15.19 -10.63
N ASP A 51 10.56 15.54 -9.35
CA ASP A 51 11.57 16.35 -8.63
C ASP A 51 12.75 15.51 -8.12
N ASN A 52 12.89 14.27 -8.60
CA ASN A 52 13.89 13.29 -8.15
C ASN A 52 13.83 12.96 -6.65
N ALA A 53 12.68 13.12 -5.99
CA ALA A 53 12.50 12.65 -4.63
C ALA A 53 12.12 11.16 -4.64
N LEU A 54 12.84 10.34 -3.86
CA LEU A 54 12.58 8.90 -3.77
C LEU A 54 11.75 8.57 -2.52
N THR A 55 10.61 7.92 -2.73
CA THR A 55 9.81 7.31 -1.66
C THR A 55 10.01 5.81 -1.66
N ILE A 56 10.42 5.27 -0.51
CA ILE A 56 10.58 3.84 -0.25
C ILE A 56 9.44 3.43 0.67
N GLU A 57 8.47 2.68 0.16
CA GLU A 57 7.40 2.12 0.95
C GLU A 57 7.77 0.68 1.33
N THR A 58 7.85 0.42 2.62
CA THR A 58 7.95 -0.93 3.18
C THR A 58 6.65 -1.24 3.93
N PRO A 59 6.39 -2.52 4.28
CA PRO A 59 5.15 -2.89 4.95
C PRO A 59 4.85 -2.13 6.26
N ASN A 60 5.90 -1.66 6.94
CA ASN A 60 5.82 -1.07 8.26
C ASN A 60 6.26 0.41 8.27
N GLN A 61 6.85 0.92 7.18
CA GLN A 61 7.47 2.25 7.16
C GLN A 61 7.44 2.86 5.76
N ILE A 62 7.19 4.16 5.69
CA ILE A 62 7.34 4.97 4.48
C ILE A 62 8.53 5.89 4.70
N LEU A 63 9.59 5.69 3.93
CA LEU A 63 10.76 6.56 3.93
C LEU A 63 10.65 7.53 2.76
N ARG A 64 10.77 8.82 3.02
CA ARG A 64 10.79 9.87 1.99
C ARG A 64 12.17 10.51 1.99
N LEU A 65 12.86 10.38 0.86
CA LEU A 65 14.18 10.98 0.65
C LEU A 65 14.01 12.29 -0.09
N THR A 66 14.75 13.30 0.35
CA THR A 66 14.87 14.55 -0.41
C THR A 66 15.65 14.31 -1.71
N PRO A 67 15.60 15.23 -2.68
CA PRO A 67 16.38 15.10 -3.91
C PRO A 67 17.89 14.96 -3.65
N GLU A 68 18.43 15.72 -2.69
CA GLU A 68 19.84 15.64 -2.29
C GLU A 68 20.22 14.28 -1.70
N GLN A 69 19.37 13.75 -0.80
CA GLN A 69 19.56 12.41 -0.23
C GLN A 69 19.45 11.32 -1.29
N THR A 70 18.52 11.49 -2.23
CA THR A 70 18.35 10.57 -3.37
C THR A 70 19.60 10.56 -4.25
N ALA A 71 20.22 11.71 -4.50
CA ALA A 71 21.46 11.82 -5.24
C ALA A 71 22.63 11.12 -4.50
N ALA A 72 22.73 11.28 -3.18
CA ALA A 72 23.74 10.61 -2.37
C ALA A 72 23.59 9.07 -2.42
N VAL A 73 22.37 8.55 -2.27
CA VAL A 73 22.08 7.12 -2.38
C VAL A 73 22.41 6.60 -3.77
N ARG A 74 22.06 7.34 -4.83
CA ARG A 74 22.41 6.96 -6.20
C ARG A 74 23.94 6.90 -6.39
N ALA A 75 24.68 7.92 -5.92
CA ALA A 75 26.14 7.94 -6.03
C ALA A 75 26.78 6.76 -5.28
N PHE A 76 26.26 6.44 -4.08
CA PHE A 76 26.70 5.29 -3.31
C PHE A 76 26.47 3.96 -4.06
N LEU A 77 25.29 3.75 -4.62
CA LEU A 77 24.98 2.53 -5.39
C LEU A 77 25.83 2.40 -6.65
N LEU A 78 26.06 3.51 -7.37
CA LEU A 78 26.93 3.51 -8.56
C LEU A 78 28.39 3.20 -8.21
N ALA A 79 28.89 3.67 -7.07
CA ALA A 79 30.24 3.35 -6.61
C ALA A 79 30.38 1.90 -6.12
N ALA A 80 29.27 1.28 -5.68
CA ALA A 80 29.23 -0.10 -5.22
C ALA A 80 29.15 -1.13 -6.36
N ASP A 81 28.83 -0.70 -7.59
CA ASP A 81 28.80 -1.52 -8.81
C ASP A 81 29.93 -1.12 -9.79
N PRO A 82 31.20 -1.47 -9.51
CA PRO A 82 32.31 -1.14 -10.41
C PRO A 82 32.25 -1.87 -11.77
N GLU A 83 31.43 -2.92 -11.91
CA GLU A 83 31.34 -3.73 -13.14
C GLU A 83 30.13 -3.43 -14.05
N SER A 84 29.19 -2.55 -13.65
CA SER A 84 28.01 -2.25 -14.51
C SER A 84 28.22 -1.13 -15.52
N ASN A 85 29.43 -0.57 -15.62
CA ASN A 85 29.80 0.53 -16.52
C ASN A 85 29.85 0.13 -18.02
N GLY A 86 29.18 -0.97 -18.40
CA GLY A 86 29.24 -1.60 -19.72
C GLY A 86 27.94 -1.58 -20.52
N TYR A 87 26.91 -0.81 -20.14
CA TYR A 87 25.73 -0.63 -20.99
C TYR A 87 25.74 0.74 -21.67
N ALA A 88 26.44 0.82 -22.81
CA ALA A 88 26.19 1.84 -23.81
C ALA A 88 24.94 1.42 -24.61
N PRO A 89 23.86 2.23 -24.65
CA PRO A 89 22.84 2.04 -25.66
C PRO A 89 23.40 2.51 -27.01
N ASP A 90 23.37 1.61 -28.00
CA ASP A 90 23.52 1.92 -29.44
C ASP A 90 22.44 2.92 -29.91
#